data_AF-A0A848TPS0-F1
#
_entry.id   AF-A0A848TPS0-F1
#
_cell.length_a   1.000
_cell.length_b   1.000
_cell.length_c   1.000
_cell.angle_alpha   90.00
_cell.angle_beta   90.00
_cell.angle_gamma   90.00
#
_symmetry.space_group_name_H-M   'P 1'
#
loop_
_entity.id
_entity.type
_entity.pdbx_description
1 polymer ?
#
loop_
_entity_poly.entity_id
_entity_poly.type
_entity_poly.pdbx_seq_one_letter_code
_entity_poly.pdbx_strand_id
1 'polypeptide(L)'
;LVDGLADCMADSNTTAFRIDGRMPVAEVRRLIAERFDWALGQDWSAKANCARAWYVSEEKLEPRLGERFEEPIEEYEQPLAPARDAAAAFEALKGWEDAAPIARFLLQHPEHRHVVRRAQIAPIAPYGEIRDNTIGDTLLPIDMLRAKLSFFGATHFDPRSDRWVRVSMYAGAPYPEELNPGTADLWVYPDSAE
;
A
#
# COMPACT_ATOMS: atom_id res chain seq x y z
N LEU A 1 30.01 4.59 -4.50
CA LEU A 1 29.87 5.51 -3.35
C LEU A 1 28.42 5.47 -2.94
N VAL A 2 28.11 5.12 -1.69
CA VAL A 2 26.81 5.41 -1.08
C VAL A 2 26.97 6.82 -0.53
N ASP A 3 26.23 7.79 -1.04
CA ASP A 3 26.30 9.17 -0.53
C ASP A 3 25.51 9.32 0.78
N GLY A 4 25.65 10.47 1.44
CA GLY A 4 24.98 10.75 2.71
C GLY A 4 23.45 10.90 2.61
N LEU A 5 22.85 10.86 1.41
CA LEU A 5 21.40 10.88 1.24
C LEU A 5 20.79 9.51 1.50
N ALA A 6 21.56 8.43 1.38
CA ALA A 6 21.06 7.07 1.60
C ALA A 6 20.47 6.89 3.01
N ASP A 7 21.08 7.48 4.03
CA ASP A 7 20.59 7.43 5.42
C ASP A 7 19.30 8.27 5.61
N CYS A 8 19.05 9.25 4.73
CA CYS A 8 17.85 10.07 4.73
C CYS A 8 16.69 9.47 3.91
N MET A 9 16.95 8.40 3.14
CA MET A 9 15.93 7.72 2.32
C MET A 9 15.17 6.63 3.08
N ALA A 10 15.58 6.30 4.32
CA ALA A 10 14.92 5.32 5.17
C ALA A 10 14.06 5.99 6.25
N ASP A 11 12.99 5.30 6.67
CA ASP A 11 12.25 5.70 7.87
C ASP A 11 13.12 5.44 9.12
N SER A 12 13.37 6.51 9.89
CA SER A 12 14.13 6.46 11.13
C SER A 12 13.28 6.00 12.33
N ASN A 13 11.96 5.98 12.20
CA ASN A 13 11.04 5.57 13.25
C ASN A 13 10.90 4.04 13.32
N THR A 14 11.94 3.37 13.80
CA THR A 14 11.95 1.92 14.03
C THR A 14 10.85 1.45 15.00
N THR A 15 10.28 2.35 15.81
CA THR A 15 9.19 2.02 16.74
C THR A 15 7.83 1.91 16.07
N ALA A 16 7.62 2.58 14.93
CA ALA A 16 6.35 2.52 14.17
C ALA A 16 5.97 1.09 13.77
N PHE A 17 6.95 0.21 13.58
CA PHE A 17 6.71 -1.18 13.22
C PHE A 17 6.22 -2.06 14.39
N ARG A 18 6.41 -1.61 15.64
CA ARG A 18 6.01 -2.37 16.84
C ARG A 18 4.53 -2.12 17.11
N ILE A 19 3.81 -3.19 17.48
CA ILE A 19 2.41 -3.07 17.91
C ILE A 19 2.37 -2.63 19.36
N ASP A 20 1.67 -1.53 19.68
CA ASP A 20 1.27 -1.24 21.05
C ASP A 20 0.12 -2.16 21.45
N GLY A 21 0.48 -3.25 22.12
CA GLY A 21 -0.48 -4.27 22.58
C GLY A 21 -1.46 -3.79 23.64
N ARG A 22 -1.24 -2.60 24.24
CA ARG A 22 -2.11 -2.03 25.27
C ARG A 22 -3.27 -1.23 24.68
N MET A 23 -3.18 -0.86 23.40
CA MET A 23 -4.23 -0.09 22.72
C MET A 23 -5.57 -0.84 22.87
N PRO A 24 -6.64 -0.16 23.32
CA PRO A 24 -7.95 -0.78 23.43
C PRO A 24 -8.47 -1.28 22.08
N VAL A 25 -9.21 -2.38 22.08
CA VAL A 25 -9.88 -2.93 20.89
C VAL A 25 -10.73 -1.88 20.19
N ALA A 26 -11.46 -1.05 20.93
CA ALA A 26 -12.29 0.02 20.34
C ALA A 26 -11.46 1.03 19.54
N GLU A 27 -10.26 1.36 20.02
CA GLU A 27 -9.38 2.30 19.33
C GLU A 27 -8.82 1.71 18.03
N VAL A 28 -8.41 0.44 18.06
CA VAL A 28 -7.98 -0.26 16.83
C VAL A 28 -9.13 -0.35 15.83
N ARG A 29 -10.34 -0.66 16.28
CA ARG A 29 -11.55 -0.71 15.45
C ARG A 29 -11.83 0.65 14.81
N ARG A 30 -11.70 1.74 15.57
CA ARG A 30 -11.82 3.13 15.07
C ARG A 30 -10.79 3.41 13.98
N LEU A 31 -9.51 3.09 14.23
CA LEU A 31 -8.43 3.32 13.27
C LEU A 31 -8.62 2.53 11.97
N ILE A 32 -9.09 1.27 12.07
CA ILE A 32 -9.44 0.48 10.88
C ILE A 32 -10.59 1.13 10.13
N ALA A 33 -11.67 1.53 10.82
CA ALA A 33 -12.81 2.18 10.19
C ALA A 33 -12.42 3.49 9.48
N GLU A 34 -11.58 4.32 10.09
CA GLU A 34 -11.14 5.58 9.48
C GLU A 34 -10.26 5.37 8.26
N ARG A 35 -9.41 4.32 8.27
CA ARG A 35 -8.49 4.09 7.16
C ARG A 35 -9.10 3.28 6.02
N PHE A 36 -10.02 2.37 6.34
CA PHE A 36 -10.56 1.38 5.42
C PHE A 36 -12.09 1.49 5.25
N ASP A 37 -12.71 2.61 5.62
CA ASP A 37 -14.14 2.89 5.44
C ASP A 37 -14.67 2.47 4.07
N TRP A 38 -13.93 2.81 3.02
CA TRP A 38 -14.21 2.49 1.63
C TRP A 38 -14.26 0.98 1.31
N ALA A 39 -13.61 0.14 2.12
CA ALA A 39 -13.47 -1.30 1.94
C ALA A 39 -14.38 -2.13 2.86
N LEU A 40 -14.79 -1.58 4.01
CA LEU A 40 -15.57 -2.32 5.02
C LEU A 40 -16.97 -2.75 4.53
N GLY A 41 -17.53 -2.02 3.56
CA GLY A 41 -18.84 -2.34 2.95
C GLY A 41 -18.76 -3.27 1.73
N GLN A 42 -17.56 -3.67 1.30
CA GLN A 42 -17.38 -4.49 0.10
C GLN A 42 -17.69 -5.97 0.39
N ASP A 43 -18.33 -6.65 -0.57
CA ASP A 43 -18.59 -8.09 -0.47
C ASP A 43 -17.33 -8.90 -0.79
N TRP A 44 -16.55 -9.22 0.24
CA TRP A 44 -15.32 -10.01 0.10
C TRP A 44 -15.57 -11.50 -0.18
N SER A 45 -16.82 -11.96 -0.24
CA SER A 45 -17.17 -13.31 -0.72
C SER A 45 -17.34 -13.36 -2.24
N ALA A 46 -17.54 -12.21 -2.90
CA ALA A 46 -17.69 -12.14 -4.34
C ALA A 46 -16.34 -12.39 -5.05
N LYS A 47 -16.35 -13.27 -6.05
CA LYS A 47 -15.15 -13.56 -6.85
C LYS A 47 -14.51 -12.31 -7.47
N ALA A 48 -15.31 -11.35 -7.94
CA ALA A 48 -14.81 -10.11 -8.52
C ALA A 48 -13.93 -9.31 -7.53
N ASN A 49 -14.26 -9.32 -6.24
CA ASN A 49 -13.53 -8.57 -5.22
C ASN A 49 -12.26 -9.30 -4.73
N CYS A 50 -12.13 -10.60 -5.05
CA CYS A 50 -11.01 -11.46 -4.65
C CYS A 50 -10.39 -12.19 -5.86
N ALA A 51 -10.52 -11.62 -7.06
CA ALA A 51 -10.20 -12.27 -8.33
C ALA A 51 -8.73 -12.68 -8.45
N ARG A 52 -7.83 -11.95 -7.80
CA ARG A 52 -6.38 -12.11 -7.96
C ARG A 52 -5.68 -12.43 -6.64
N ALA A 53 -4.45 -12.91 -6.74
CA ALA A 53 -3.57 -13.10 -5.59
C ALA A 53 -2.15 -12.66 -5.94
N TRP A 54 -1.51 -11.96 -5.01
CA TRP A 54 -0.09 -11.65 -5.10
C TRP A 54 0.71 -12.84 -4.56
N TYR A 55 1.71 -13.31 -5.30
CA TYR A 55 2.55 -14.44 -4.90
C TYR A 55 4.00 -14.22 -5.35
N VAL A 56 4.94 -15.02 -4.85
CA VAL A 56 6.33 -15.01 -5.35
C VAL A 56 6.52 -16.22 -6.25
N SER A 57 6.92 -15.99 -7.50
CA SER A 57 7.21 -17.08 -8.44
C SER A 57 8.50 -17.80 -8.03
N GLU A 58 8.49 -19.13 -7.97
CA GLU A 58 9.70 -19.92 -7.74
C GLU A 58 10.72 -19.76 -8.88
N GLU A 59 10.26 -19.75 -10.14
CA GLU A 59 11.14 -19.68 -11.32
C GLU A 59 11.82 -18.30 -11.45
N LYS A 60 11.07 -17.21 -11.18
CA LYS A 60 11.54 -15.84 -11.40
C LYS A 60 12.02 -15.15 -10.13
N LEU A 61 11.68 -15.67 -8.94
CA LEU A 61 11.96 -15.08 -7.62
C LEU A 61 11.48 -13.62 -7.49
N GLU A 62 10.40 -13.29 -8.17
CA GLU A 62 9.80 -11.96 -8.22
C GLU A 62 8.32 -12.02 -7.81
N PRO A 63 7.78 -10.93 -7.21
CA PRO A 63 6.34 -10.80 -7.00
C PRO A 63 5.56 -10.86 -8.33
N ARG A 64 4.48 -11.63 -8.33
CA ARG A 64 3.54 -11.80 -9.44
C ARG A 64 2.11 -11.59 -8.96
N LEU A 65 1.24 -11.24 -9.90
CA LEU A 65 -0.20 -11.13 -9.70
C LEU A 65 -0.88 -12.09 -10.67
N GLY A 66 -1.51 -13.13 -10.13
CA GLY A 66 -2.17 -14.17 -10.92
C GLY A 66 -3.67 -14.23 -10.65
N GLU A 67 -4.38 -14.98 -11.47
CA GLU A 67 -5.84 -15.14 -11.38
C GLU A 67 -6.17 -16.27 -10.38
N ARG A 68 -6.68 -15.89 -9.19
CA ARG A 68 -6.86 -16.77 -8.02
C ARG A 68 -7.68 -18.01 -8.34
N PHE A 69 -8.70 -17.88 -9.19
CA PHE A 69 -9.66 -18.93 -9.48
C PHE A 69 -9.31 -19.77 -10.71
N GLU A 70 -8.24 -19.42 -11.41
CA GLU A 70 -7.77 -20.14 -12.61
C GLU A 70 -6.44 -20.86 -12.34
N GLU A 71 -5.65 -20.37 -11.38
CA GLU A 71 -4.34 -20.89 -11.04
C GLU A 71 -4.29 -21.36 -9.58
N PRO A 72 -3.51 -22.41 -9.25
CA PRO A 72 -3.37 -22.91 -7.88
C PRO A 72 -2.40 -22.02 -7.06
N ILE A 73 -2.72 -20.73 -6.95
CA ILE A 73 -1.84 -19.72 -6.32
C ILE A 73 -2.30 -19.26 -4.94
N GLU A 74 -3.50 -19.66 -4.51
CA GLU A 74 -4.11 -19.19 -3.25
C GLU A 74 -3.26 -19.52 -2.02
N GLU A 75 -2.65 -20.71 -1.97
CA GLU A 75 -1.79 -21.11 -0.85
C GLU A 75 -0.48 -20.30 -0.77
N TYR A 76 -0.09 -19.63 -1.85
CA TYR A 76 1.12 -18.81 -1.95
C TYR A 76 0.84 -17.31 -1.80
N GLU A 77 -0.41 -16.94 -1.49
CA GLU A 77 -0.82 -15.56 -1.37
C GLU A 77 0.01 -14.80 -0.32
N GLN A 78 0.57 -13.67 -0.73
CA GLN A 78 1.24 -12.71 0.12
C GLN A 78 0.22 -11.77 0.79
N PRO A 79 0.53 -11.20 1.97
CA PRO A 79 -0.35 -10.26 2.69
C PRO A 79 -0.35 -8.86 2.05
N LEU A 80 -0.69 -8.80 0.76
CA LEU A 80 -0.78 -7.64 -0.11
C LEU A 80 -2.24 -7.35 -0.52
N ALA A 81 -3.19 -7.80 0.30
CA ALA A 81 -4.62 -7.52 0.20
C ALA A 81 -5.12 -6.71 1.42
N PRO A 82 -4.56 -5.52 1.70
CA PRO A 82 -4.77 -4.80 2.97
C PRO A 82 -6.24 -4.48 3.22
N ALA A 83 -7.02 -4.20 2.18
CA ALA A 83 -8.46 -3.90 2.29
C ALA A 83 -9.29 -5.10 2.75
N ARG A 84 -9.11 -6.27 2.11
CA ARG A 84 -9.75 -7.53 2.50
C ARG A 84 -9.36 -7.92 3.92
N ASP A 85 -8.06 -7.87 4.20
CA ASP A 85 -7.52 -8.27 5.49
C ASP A 85 -8.01 -7.33 6.61
N ALA A 86 -8.12 -6.03 6.32
CA ALA A 86 -8.70 -5.04 7.23
C ALA A 86 -10.17 -5.30 7.52
N ALA A 87 -10.97 -5.62 6.50
CA ALA A 87 -12.37 -6.00 6.69
C ALA A 87 -12.49 -7.28 7.55
N ALA A 88 -11.68 -8.31 7.28
CA ALA A 88 -11.66 -9.53 8.07
C ALA A 88 -11.29 -9.27 9.55
N ALA A 89 -10.27 -8.44 9.79
CA ALA A 89 -9.90 -8.06 11.15
C ALA A 89 -10.99 -7.23 11.85
N PHE A 90 -11.64 -6.32 11.12
CA PHE A 90 -12.74 -5.51 11.64
C PHE A 90 -13.91 -6.38 12.11
N GLU A 91 -14.29 -7.38 11.30
CA GLU A 91 -15.30 -8.38 11.66
C GLU A 91 -14.88 -9.21 12.88
N ALA A 92 -13.65 -9.72 12.90
CA ALA A 92 -13.13 -10.51 14.02
C ALA A 92 -13.10 -9.73 15.34
N LEU A 93 -12.92 -8.40 15.28
CA LEU A 93 -12.94 -7.52 16.44
C LEU A 93 -14.35 -7.21 16.99
N LYS A 94 -15.43 -7.48 16.26
CA LYS A 94 -16.81 -7.11 16.70
C LYS A 94 -17.25 -7.81 17.98
N GLY A 95 -16.79 -9.04 18.22
CA GLY A 95 -17.13 -9.82 19.41
C GLY A 95 -16.31 -9.49 20.66
N TRP A 96 -15.32 -8.60 20.55
CA TRP A 96 -14.37 -8.30 21.62
C TRP A 96 -14.81 -7.09 22.45
N GLU A 97 -14.56 -7.16 23.76
CA GLU A 97 -14.78 -6.05 24.69
C GLU A 97 -13.93 -4.83 24.29
N ASP A 98 -14.57 -3.67 24.20
CA ASP A 98 -13.97 -2.43 23.73
C ASP A 98 -12.71 -2.02 24.52
N ALA A 99 -12.71 -2.24 25.83
CA ALA A 99 -11.62 -1.91 26.73
C ALA A 99 -10.51 -2.98 26.78
N ALA A 100 -10.71 -4.15 26.16
CA ALA A 100 -9.70 -5.20 26.15
C ALA A 100 -8.43 -4.73 25.42
N PRO A 101 -7.23 -5.04 25.93
CA PRO A 101 -5.99 -4.76 25.21
C PRO A 101 -5.92 -5.56 23.91
N ILE A 102 -5.51 -4.93 22.80
CA ILE A 102 -5.38 -5.60 21.50
C ILE A 102 -4.42 -6.79 21.53
N ALA A 103 -3.45 -6.82 22.46
CA ALA A 103 -2.60 -7.99 22.67
C ALA A 103 -3.39 -9.27 22.97
N ARG A 104 -4.51 -9.17 23.71
CA ARG A 104 -5.35 -10.33 24.03
C ARG A 104 -6.05 -10.88 22.78
N PHE A 105 -6.50 -9.99 21.90
CA PHE A 105 -7.03 -10.34 20.59
C PHE A 105 -5.97 -11.05 19.73
N LEU A 106 -4.77 -10.47 19.61
CA LEU A 106 -3.69 -11.01 18.78
C LEU A 106 -3.04 -12.31 19.30
N LEU A 107 -3.33 -12.71 20.54
CA LEU A 107 -2.98 -14.04 21.06
C LEU A 107 -3.91 -15.12 20.50
N GLN A 108 -5.19 -14.79 20.25
CA GLN A 108 -6.18 -15.72 19.70
C GLN A 108 -6.27 -15.62 18.18
N HIS A 109 -5.98 -14.44 17.62
CA HIS A 109 -6.08 -14.12 16.20
C HIS A 109 -4.75 -13.54 15.65
N PRO A 110 -3.65 -14.33 15.66
CA PRO A 110 -2.35 -13.88 15.19
C PRO A 110 -2.32 -13.49 13.69
N GLU A 111 -3.25 -14.01 12.89
CA GLU A 111 -3.45 -13.70 11.48
C GLU A 111 -3.74 -12.22 11.22
N HIS A 112 -4.24 -11.46 12.20
CA HIS A 112 -4.58 -10.04 12.04
C HIS A 112 -3.45 -9.08 12.46
N ARG A 113 -2.26 -9.59 12.81
CA ARG A 113 -1.12 -8.76 13.28
C ARG A 113 -0.70 -7.68 12.30
N HIS A 114 -0.66 -7.97 10.99
CA HIS A 114 -0.26 -6.99 9.99
C HIS A 114 -1.28 -5.86 9.86
N VAL A 115 -2.58 -6.16 9.97
CA VAL A 115 -3.64 -5.15 9.95
C VAL A 115 -3.58 -4.27 11.18
N VAL A 116 -3.44 -4.84 12.38
CA VAL A 116 -3.32 -4.04 13.62
C VAL A 116 -2.11 -3.11 13.54
N ARG A 117 -0.97 -3.59 13.03
CA ARG A 117 0.20 -2.74 12.80
C ARG A 117 -0.11 -1.60 11.82
N ARG A 118 -0.72 -1.89 10.67
CA ARG A 118 -1.12 -0.87 9.67
C ARG A 118 -2.06 0.18 10.27
N ALA A 119 -3.06 -0.25 11.05
CA ALA A 119 -3.99 0.65 11.73
C ALA A 119 -3.26 1.58 12.71
N GLN A 120 -2.29 1.08 13.47
CA GLN A 120 -1.49 1.88 14.42
C GLN A 120 -0.49 2.83 13.74
N ILE A 121 -0.03 2.51 12.53
CA ILE A 121 0.84 3.38 11.73
C ILE A 121 0.06 4.51 11.04
N ALA A 122 -1.21 4.26 10.66
CA ALA A 122 -2.00 5.20 9.87
C ALA A 122 -2.06 6.65 10.42
N PRO A 123 -2.14 6.91 11.74
CA PRO A 123 -2.15 8.27 12.29
C PRO A 123 -0.87 9.08 12.02
N ILE A 124 0.28 8.42 11.87
CA ILE A 124 1.57 9.07 11.66
C ILE A 124 2.05 9.01 10.20
N ALA A 125 1.37 8.22 9.36
CA ALA A 125 1.65 8.08 7.93
C ALA A 125 0.35 8.12 7.10
N PRO A 126 -0.24 9.30 6.87
CA PRO A 126 -1.52 9.43 6.13
C PRO A 126 -1.51 8.86 4.70
N TYR A 127 -0.34 8.78 4.08
CA TYR A 127 -0.13 8.22 2.73
C TYR A 127 0.53 6.83 2.76
N GLY A 128 0.64 6.18 3.92
CA GLY A 128 1.36 4.92 4.10
C GLY A 128 0.64 3.64 3.62
N GLU A 129 -0.54 3.77 3.04
CA GLU A 129 -1.35 2.62 2.57
C GLU A 129 -2.01 2.95 1.23
N ILE A 130 -2.04 1.94 0.34
CA ILE A 130 -2.76 2.02 -0.93
C ILE A 130 -4.26 1.94 -0.66
N ARG A 131 -5.01 2.93 -1.13
CA ARG A 131 -6.48 2.98 -1.02
C ARG A 131 -7.14 2.45 -2.30
N ASP A 132 -6.94 1.17 -2.59
CA ASP A 132 -7.55 0.47 -3.72
C ASP A 132 -7.67 -1.04 -3.41
N ASN A 133 -8.59 -1.75 -4.08
CA ASN A 133 -8.69 -3.20 -3.97
C ASN A 133 -7.58 -3.87 -4.82
N THR A 134 -6.45 -4.12 -4.19
CA THR A 134 -5.25 -4.70 -4.81
C THR A 134 -5.38 -6.16 -5.23
N ILE A 135 -6.55 -6.77 -5.09
CA ILE A 135 -6.84 -8.15 -5.54
C ILE A 135 -8.16 -8.27 -6.31
N GLY A 136 -8.83 -7.14 -6.59
CA GLY A 136 -10.07 -7.12 -7.38
C GLY A 136 -9.81 -7.35 -8.87
N ASP A 137 -10.86 -7.67 -9.62
CA ASP A 137 -10.85 -7.86 -11.08
C ASP A 137 -10.65 -6.55 -11.85
N THR A 138 -11.05 -5.43 -11.26
CA THR A 138 -10.91 -4.07 -11.79
C THR A 138 -9.54 -3.44 -11.51
N LEU A 139 -8.67 -4.09 -10.72
CA LEU A 139 -7.32 -3.59 -10.46
C LEU A 139 -6.54 -3.42 -11.78
N LEU A 140 -5.92 -2.25 -11.94
CA LEU A 140 -4.95 -1.96 -12.98
C LEU A 140 -3.56 -1.84 -12.36
N PRO A 141 -2.68 -2.86 -12.45
CA PRO A 141 -1.33 -2.81 -11.88
C PRO A 141 -0.49 -1.59 -12.32
N ILE A 142 -0.79 -1.05 -13.50
CA ILE A 142 -0.18 0.19 -13.99
C ILE A 142 -0.43 1.39 -13.07
N ASP A 143 -1.51 1.47 -12.31
CA ASP A 143 -1.77 2.62 -11.45
C ASP A 143 -0.80 2.68 -10.27
N MET A 144 -0.50 1.55 -9.64
CA MET A 144 0.59 1.44 -8.66
C MET A 144 1.96 1.75 -9.29
N LEU A 145 2.20 1.27 -10.51
CA LEU A 145 3.45 1.52 -11.21
C LEU A 145 3.63 3.00 -11.54
N ARG A 146 2.58 3.70 -11.96
CA ARG A 146 2.60 5.14 -12.23
C ARG A 146 2.93 5.94 -10.97
N ALA A 147 2.29 5.63 -9.85
CA ALA A 147 2.57 6.26 -8.56
C ALA A 147 4.03 6.03 -8.13
N LYS A 148 4.55 4.80 -8.29
CA LYS A 148 5.96 4.52 -8.00
C LYS A 148 6.90 5.32 -8.90
N LEU A 149 6.64 5.33 -10.21
CA LEU A 149 7.48 5.99 -11.21
C LEU A 149 7.49 7.51 -11.07
N SER A 150 6.40 8.15 -10.59
CA SER A 150 6.39 9.60 -10.35
C SER A 150 7.41 10.04 -9.31
N PHE A 151 7.75 9.19 -8.33
CA PHE A 151 8.83 9.48 -7.37
C PHE A 151 10.23 9.41 -8.01
N PHE A 152 10.37 8.77 -9.17
CA PHE A 152 11.63 8.62 -9.90
C PHE A 152 11.77 9.62 -11.06
N GLY A 153 10.99 10.71 -11.05
CA GLY A 153 11.04 11.74 -12.09
C GLY A 153 10.39 11.33 -13.41
N ALA A 154 9.56 10.27 -13.42
CA ALA A 154 8.78 9.92 -14.59
C ALA A 154 7.61 10.90 -14.80
N THR A 155 7.50 11.39 -16.02
CA THR A 155 6.44 12.24 -16.55
C THR A 155 5.85 11.62 -17.82
N HIS A 156 4.79 12.23 -18.36
CA HIS A 156 4.12 11.81 -19.61
C HIS A 156 3.79 10.31 -19.68
N PHE A 157 2.91 9.87 -18.77
CA PHE A 157 2.45 8.49 -18.71
C PHE A 157 1.52 8.17 -19.90
N ASP A 158 1.93 7.22 -20.73
CA ASP A 158 1.22 6.76 -21.91
C ASP A 158 0.95 5.24 -21.77
N PRO A 159 -0.18 4.85 -21.16
CA PRO A 159 -0.56 3.46 -20.98
C PRO A 159 -0.74 2.76 -22.31
N ARG A 160 -0.30 1.51 -22.37
CA ARG A 160 -0.30 0.70 -23.59
C ARG A 160 -0.98 -0.64 -23.40
N SER A 161 -1.07 -1.08 -22.15
CA SER A 161 -1.98 -2.10 -21.66
C SER A 161 -2.14 -1.90 -20.14
N ASP A 162 -2.96 -2.72 -19.50
CA ASP A 162 -3.15 -2.71 -18.05
C ASP A 162 -1.90 -3.13 -17.24
N ARG A 163 -0.84 -3.57 -17.94
CA ARG A 163 0.44 -4.00 -17.35
C ARG A 163 1.67 -3.30 -17.95
N TRP A 164 1.50 -2.47 -18.98
CA TRP A 164 2.61 -1.78 -19.64
C TRP A 164 2.28 -0.29 -19.84
N VAL A 165 3.16 0.57 -19.33
CA VAL A 165 3.08 2.03 -19.48
C VAL A 165 4.40 2.56 -19.99
N ARG A 166 4.34 3.45 -20.99
CA ARG A 166 5.49 4.21 -21.46
C ARG A 166 5.58 5.52 -20.67
N VAL A 167 6.80 5.93 -20.33
CA VAL A 167 7.07 7.19 -19.62
C VAL A 167 8.24 7.93 -20.24
N SER A 168 8.31 9.23 -19.96
CA SER A 168 9.51 10.04 -20.17
C SER A 168 10.10 10.38 -18.80
N MET A 169 11.40 10.25 -18.60
CA MET A 169 12.02 10.61 -17.33
C MET A 169 12.70 11.98 -17.45
N TYR A 170 12.55 12.82 -16.42
CA TYR A 170 13.23 14.11 -16.29
C TYR A 170 13.02 15.08 -17.47
N ALA A 171 11.88 14.96 -18.16
CA ALA A 171 11.56 15.86 -19.27
C ALA A 171 11.39 17.30 -18.76
N GLY A 172 12.28 18.21 -19.20
CA GLY A 172 12.29 19.60 -18.76
C GLY A 172 13.03 19.85 -17.44
N ALA A 173 13.61 18.82 -16.81
CA ALA A 173 14.37 18.99 -15.57
C ALA A 173 15.66 19.79 -15.81
N PRO A 174 16.08 20.63 -14.86
CA PRO A 174 17.39 21.29 -14.91
C PRO A 174 18.52 20.27 -14.91
N TYR A 175 19.66 20.64 -15.50
CA TYR A 175 20.87 19.84 -15.37
C TYR A 175 21.36 19.80 -13.91
N PRO A 176 22.15 18.80 -13.50
CA PRO A 176 22.63 18.68 -12.11
C PRO A 176 23.32 19.96 -11.58
N GLU A 177 24.07 20.65 -12.42
CA GLU A 177 24.74 21.92 -12.11
C GLU A 177 23.78 23.12 -12.00
N GLU A 178 22.57 23.02 -12.54
CA GLU A 178 21.52 24.04 -12.51
C GLU A 178 20.50 23.78 -11.39
N LEU A 179 20.58 22.64 -10.70
CA LEU A 179 19.71 22.30 -9.57
C LEU A 179 19.91 23.28 -8.41
N ASN A 180 18.88 24.05 -8.12
CA ASN A 180 18.81 24.95 -6.98
C ASN A 180 17.35 25.07 -6.50
N PRO A 181 17.09 25.68 -5.33
CA PRO A 181 15.73 25.80 -4.80
C PRO A 181 14.72 26.49 -5.73
N GLY A 182 15.16 27.29 -6.71
CA GLY A 182 14.30 27.93 -7.70
C GLY A 182 13.98 27.06 -8.93
N THR A 183 14.72 25.97 -9.17
CA THR A 183 14.59 25.12 -10.37
C THR A 183 14.18 23.67 -10.06
N ALA A 184 14.29 23.23 -8.79
CA ALA A 184 14.13 21.84 -8.40
C ALA A 184 12.68 21.33 -8.36
N ASP A 185 11.71 22.19 -8.02
CA ASP A 185 10.36 21.71 -7.67
C ASP A 185 9.35 21.80 -8.83
N LEU A 186 9.46 22.81 -9.69
CA LEU A 186 8.40 23.17 -10.64
C LEU A 186 8.68 22.77 -12.10
N TRP A 187 9.85 22.18 -12.39
CA TRP A 187 10.26 21.84 -13.77
C TRP A 187 9.31 20.86 -14.49
N VAL A 188 8.49 20.10 -13.76
CA VAL A 188 7.48 19.18 -14.33
C VAL A 188 6.23 19.91 -14.83
N TYR A 189 5.99 21.13 -14.35
CA TYR A 189 4.83 21.93 -14.72
C TYR A 189 5.20 22.87 -15.86
N PRO A 190 4.37 23.01 -16.89
CA PRO A 190 4.60 24.04 -17.89
C PRO A 190 4.48 25.42 -17.23
N ASP A 191 5.34 26.35 -17.64
CA ASP A 191 5.16 27.75 -17.28
C ASP A 191 3.75 28.18 -17.72
N SER A 192 3.02 28.87 -16.83
CA SER A 192 1.73 29.44 -17.18
C SER A 192 1.95 30.35 -18.38
N ALA A 193 1.35 30.02 -19.53
CA ALA A 193 1.43 30.85 -20.71
C ALA A 193 0.98 32.28 -20.38
N GLU A 194 1.86 33.26 -20.62
CA GLU A 194 1.50 34.68 -20.75
C GLU A 194 0.63 34.92 -22.00
#